data_AF-A0A537SDH6-F1
#
_entry.id   AF-A0A537SDH6-F1
#
_cell.length_a   1.000
_cell.length_b   1.000
_cell.length_c   1.000
_cell.angle_alpha   90.00
_cell.angle_beta   90.00
_cell.angle_gamma   90.00
#
_symmetry.space_group_name_H-M   'P 1'
#
loop_
_entity.id
_entity.type
_entity.pdbx_description
1 polymer ?
#
loop_
_entity_poly.entity_id
_entity_poly.type
_entity_poly.pdbx_seq_one_letter_code
_entity_poly.pdbx_strand_id
1 'polypeptide(L)' 'FFASWCINRKADGGRELPAKVVQTLLGHSSIVMTLDRYGHLFPRGDDRAELAAAATALLG' A
#
# COMPACT_ATOMS: atom_id res chain seq x y z
N PHE A 1 -9.97 2.28 13.66
CA PHE A 1 -9.83 0.85 13.99
C PHE A 1 -9.94 -0.06 12.75
N PHE A 2 -11.06 -0.11 12.03
CA PHE A 2 -11.22 -1.04 10.89
C PHE A 2 -10.20 -0.82 9.75
N ALA A 3 -10.01 0.42 9.30
CA ALA A 3 -9.03 0.74 8.25
C ALA A 3 -7.59 0.37 8.64
N SER A 4 -7.17 0.70 9.86
CA SER A 4 -5.83 0.38 10.36
C SER A 4 -5.58 -1.13 10.46
N TRP A 5 -6.57 -1.91 10.91
CA TRP A 5 -6.49 -3.37 10.91
C TRP A 5 -6.39 -3.94 9.49
N CYS A 6 -7.14 -3.37 8.53
CA CYS A 6 -7.05 -3.80 7.14
C CYS A 6 -5.67 -3.52 6.51
N ILE A 7 -5.04 -2.40 6.86
CA ILE A 7 -3.80 -1.91 6.21
C ILE A 7 -2.53 -2.49 6.84
N ASN A 8 -2.48 -2.58 8.18
CA ASN A 8 -1.25 -2.97 8.88
C ASN A 8 -0.74 -4.36 8.46
N ARG A 9 0.57 -4.56 8.58
CA ARG A 9 1.25 -5.83 8.26
C ARG A 9 0.65 -6.98 9.06
N LYS A 10 0.67 -8.19 8.48
CA LYS A 10 0.22 -9.41 9.19
C LYS A 10 1.01 -9.67 10.46
N ALA A 11 2.32 -9.36 10.45
CA ALA A 11 3.19 -9.49 11.61
C ALA A 11 2.77 -8.60 12.80
N ASP A 12 2.08 -7.49 12.54
CA ASP A 12 1.57 -6.56 13.54
C ASP A 12 0.08 -6.83 13.87
N GLY A 13 -0.47 -7.97 13.43
CA GLY A 13 -1.87 -8.38 13.66
C GLY A 13 -2.89 -7.78 12.67
N GLY A 14 -2.43 -7.16 11.58
CA GLY A 14 -3.28 -6.63 10.52
C GLY A 14 -3.53 -7.62 9.36
N ARG A 15 -4.15 -7.14 8.29
CA ARG A 15 -4.47 -7.93 7.09
C ARG A 15 -3.60 -7.63 5.87
N GLU A 16 -2.82 -6.55 5.92
CA GLU A 16 -1.92 -6.12 4.84
C GLU A 16 -2.62 -6.03 3.47
N LEU A 17 -3.84 -5.49 3.46
CA LEU A 17 -4.65 -5.40 2.25
C LEU A 17 -4.18 -4.25 1.35
N PRO A 18 -4.23 -4.41 0.01
CA PRO A 18 -3.95 -3.33 -0.91
C PRO A 18 -4.91 -2.14 -0.72
N ALA A 19 -4.41 -0.91 -0.93
CA ALA A 19 -5.18 0.32 -0.75
C ALA A 19 -6.52 0.33 -1.50
N LYS A 20 -6.58 -0.27 -2.68
CA LYS A 20 -7.81 -0.36 -3.47
C LYS A 20 -8.87 -1.27 -2.84
N VAL A 21 -8.46 -2.39 -2.23
CA VAL A 21 -9.37 -3.29 -1.51
C VAL A 21 -9.92 -2.58 -0.28
N VAL A 22 -9.06 -1.87 0.45
CA VAL A 22 -9.45 -1.06 1.61
C VAL A 22 -10.43 0.04 1.20
N GLN A 23 -10.22 0.72 0.07
CA GLN A 23 -11.17 1.70 -0.48
C GLN A 23 -12.57 1.11 -0.64
N THR A 24 -12.67 -0.08 -1.26
CA THR A 24 -13.97 -0.77 -1.45
C THR A 24 -14.61 -1.14 -0.12
N LEU A 25 -13.85 -1.69 0.83
CA LEU A 25 -14.35 -2.07 2.15
C LEU A 25 -14.83 -0.88 2.98
N LEU A 26 -14.22 0.30 2.78
CA LEU A 26 -14.61 1.54 3.45
C LEU A 26 -15.78 2.26 2.76
N GLY A 27 -16.18 1.83 1.57
CA GLY A 27 -17.19 2.54 0.77
C GLY A 27 -16.74 3.92 0.30
N HIS A 28 -15.42 4.16 0.19
CA HIS A 28 -14.90 5.44 -0.27
C HIS A 28 -15.05 5.56 -1.79
N SER A 29 -15.61 6.69 -2.25
CA SER A 29 -15.85 6.97 -3.66
C SER A 29 -14.56 7.14 -4.47
N SER A 30 -13.47 7.56 -3.83
CA SER A 30 -12.17 7.77 -4.47
C SER A 30 -11.03 7.16 -3.65
N ILE A 31 -10.00 6.68 -4.35
CA ILE A 31 -8.77 6.20 -3.73
C ILE A 31 -8.01 7.33 -3.02
N VAL A 32 -8.16 8.57 -3.48
CA VAL A 32 -7.53 9.76 -2.88
C VAL A 32 -7.96 9.92 -1.43
N MET A 33 -9.27 9.76 -1.13
CA MET A 33 -9.77 9.84 0.24
C MET A 33 -9.13 8.81 1.17
N THR A 34 -8.91 7.60 0.66
CA THR A 34 -8.24 6.53 1.42
C THR A 34 -6.77 6.84 1.65
N LEU A 35 -6.06 7.32 0.64
CA LEU A 35 -4.63 7.60 0.72
C LEU A 35 -4.31 8.89 1.50
N ASP A 36 -5.14 9.93 1.40
CA ASP A 36 -4.99 11.15 2.20
C ASP A 36 -5.16 10.85 3.70
N ARG A 37 -6.13 9.98 4.04
CA ARG A 37 -6.41 9.65 5.43
C ARG A 37 -5.49 8.57 6.00
N TYR A 38 -5.17 7.54 5.23
CA TYR A 38 -4.48 6.34 5.73
C TYR A 38 -3.15 6.03 5.03
N GLY A 39 -2.72 6.85 4.06
CA GLY A 39 -1.48 6.63 3.31
C GLY A 39 -0.23 6.50 4.18
N HIS A 40 -0.25 7.10 5.37
CA HIS A 40 0.83 7.00 6.36
C HIS A 40 0.95 5.62 7.03
N LEU A 41 -0.06 4.75 6.91
CA LEU A 41 -0.05 3.38 7.45
C LEU A 41 0.51 2.36 6.46
N PHE A 42 0.59 2.70 5.16
CA PHE A 42 1.17 1.81 4.16
C PHE A 42 2.70 1.78 4.30
N PRO A 43 3.33 0.60 4.20
CA PRO A 43 4.79 0.50 4.17
C PRO A 43 5.37 1.39 3.07
N ARG A 44 6.44 2.13 3.38
CA ARG A 44 7.23 2.88 2.40
C ARG A 44 8.51 2.11 2.10
N GLY A 45 8.67 1.69 0.84
CA GLY A 45 9.92 1.14 0.31
C GLY A 45 10.73 2.20 -0.43
N ASP A 46 12.05 2.03 -0.49
CA ASP A 46 12.90 2.70 -1.48
C ASP A 46 13.15 1.73 -2.64
N ASP A 47 12.30 1.84 -3.67
CA ASP A 47 12.29 0.90 -4.79
C ASP A 47 13.36 1.24 -5.85
N ARG A 48 14.26 2.20 -5.58
CA ARG A 48 15.29 2.65 -6.53
C ARG A 48 16.23 1.54 -6.97
N ALA A 49 16.68 0.70 -6.03
CA ALA A 49 17.59 -0.40 -6.33
C ALA A 49 16.90 -1.47 -7.18
N GLU A 50 15.65 -1.79 -6.86
CA GLU A 50 14.83 -2.73 -7.62
C GLU A 50 14.57 -2.22 -9.05
N LEU A 51 14.24 -0.94 -9.20
CA LEU A 51 14.06 -0.28 -10.49
C LEU A 51 15.36 -0.30 -11.32
N ALA A 52 16.51 -0.01 -10.72
CA ALA A 52 17.79 -0.03 -11.40
C ALA A 52 18.16 -1.44 -11.90
N ALA A 53 17.90 -2.47 -11.09
CA ALA A 53 18.09 -3.87 -11.48
C ALA A 53 17.17 -4.26 -12.65
N ALA A 54 15.89 -3.91 -12.57
CA ALA A 54 14.93 -4.17 -13.64
C ALA A 54 15.29 -3.44 -14.95
N ALA A 55 15.74 -2.18 -14.87
CA ALA A 55 16.18 -1.41 -16.04
C ALA A 55 17.41 -2.04 -16.70
N THR A 56 18.37 -2.51 -15.89
CA THR A 56 19.55 -3.22 -16.40
C THR A 56 19.16 -4.52 -17.11
N ALA A 57 18.22 -5.30 -16.54
CA ALA A 57 17.75 -6.54 -17.13
C ALA A 57 16.97 -6.36 -18.45
N LEU A 58 16.36 -5.19 -18.67
CA LEU A 58 15.61 -4.90 -19.88
C LEU A 58 16.50 -4.34 -21.01
N LEU A 59 17.58 -3.62 -20.67
CA LEU A 59 18.38 -2.82 -21.62
C LEU A 59 19.84 -3.30 -21.81
N GLY A 60 20.33 -4.19 -20.94
CA GLY A 60 21.64 -4.82 -21.04
C GLY A 60 21.60 -6.14 -21.79
#